data_AF-A0A699XNG1-F1
#
_entry.id   AF-A0A699XNG1-F1
#
_cell.length_a   1.000
_cell.length_b   1.000
_cell.length_c   1.000
_cell.angle_alpha   90.00
_cell.angle_beta   90.00
_cell.angle_gamma   90.00
#
_symmetry.space_group_name_H-M   'P 1'
#
loop_
_entity.id
_entity.type
_entity.pdbx_description
1 polymer ?
#
loop_
_entity_poly.entity_id
_entity_poly.type
_entity_poly.pdbx_seq_one_letter_code
_entity_poly.pdbx_strand_id
1 'polypeptide(L)' 'MVIERIGPVAYKLELPDKLCGIHDTFHVFNLKRCFVNDDVVILLDEVQLDDKLHFVEEPVEIMDREVKRLKQSRIP' A
#
# COMPACT_ATOMS: atom_id res chain seq x y z
N MET A 1 9.54 1.83 15.58
CA MET A 1 9.10 2.72 16.68
C MET A 1 8.94 4.14 16.13
N VAL A 2 8.16 5.05 16.76
CA VAL A 2 8.07 6.45 16.28
C VAL A 2 9.35 7.19 16.66
N ILE A 3 10.04 7.77 15.68
CA ILE A 3 11.26 8.57 15.88
C ILE A 3 10.92 10.04 16.10
N GLU A 4 10.03 10.60 15.28
CA GLU A 4 9.75 12.03 15.27
C GLU A 4 8.31 12.32 14.82
N ARG A 5 7.73 13.44 15.27
CA ARG A 5 6.47 13.97 14.74
C ARG A 5 6.77 15.19 13.86
N ILE A 6 6.60 15.02 12.55
CA ILE A 6 6.91 16.06 11.53
C ILE A 6 5.73 17.03 11.34
N GLY A 7 4.51 16.63 11.70
CA GLY A 7 3.35 17.50 11.61
C GLY A 7 2.16 17.03 12.44
N PRO A 8 1.03 17.74 12.38
CA PRO A 8 -0.17 17.42 13.16
C PRO A 8 -0.60 15.96 13.00
N VAL A 9 -0.44 15.43 11.79
CA VAL A 9 -0.82 14.06 11.41
C VAL A 9 0.32 13.29 10.74
N ALA A 10 1.57 13.76 10.79
CA ALA A 10 2.70 13.15 10.11
C ALA A 10 3.79 12.73 11.10
N TYR A 11 4.27 11.49 10.98
CA TYR A 11 5.21 10.87 11.91
C TYR A 11 6.29 10.13 11.15
N LYS A 12 7.52 10.25 11.62
CA LYS A 12 8.66 9.48 11.15
C LYS A 12 8.77 8.20 11.97
N LEU A 13 8.85 7.06 11.30
CA LEU A 13 8.98 5.74 11.90
C LEU A 13 10.36 5.16 11.64
N GLU A 14 10.89 4.45 12.62
CA GLU A 14 12.02 3.57 12.41
C GLU A 14 11.54 2.34 11.65
N LEU A 15 12.09 2.16 10.45
CA LEU A 15 11.79 1.03 9.58
C LEU A 15 12.89 -0.03 9.69
N PRO A 16 12.52 -1.34 9.67
CA PRO A 16 13.50 -2.42 9.52
C PRO A 16 14.29 -2.29 8.21
N ASP A 17 15.52 -2.80 8.18
CA ASP A 17 16.40 -2.74 7.00
C ASP A 17 15.75 -3.34 5.73
N LYS A 18 14.88 -4.35 5.89
CA LYS A 18 14.09 -4.93 4.78
C LYS A 18 13.21 -3.92 4.05
N LEU A 19 12.90 -2.78 4.67
CA LEU A 19 12.03 -1.72 4.16
C LEU A 19 12.80 -0.41 3.90
N CYS A 20 14.13 -0.47 3.77
CA CYS A 20 14.98 0.72 3.64
C CYS A 20 14.66 1.63 2.44
N GLY A 21 13.92 1.12 1.45
CA GLY A 21 13.48 1.91 0.29
C GLY A 21 12.07 2.51 0.42
N ILE A 22 11.37 2.26 1.52
CA ILE A 22 10.08 2.89 1.82
C ILE A 22 10.34 4.21 2.56
N HIS A 23 9.56 5.24 2.23
CA HIS A 23 9.59 6.50 2.98
C HIS A 23 9.21 6.25 4.44
N ASP A 24 10.08 6.69 5.35
CA ASP A 24 9.91 6.56 6.81
C ASP A 24 8.84 7.49 7.39
N THR A 25 8.27 8.39 6.59
CA THR A 25 7.30 9.39 7.03
C THR A 25 5.87 8.98 6.65
N PHE A 26 5.04 8.73 7.66
CA PHE A 26 3.67 8.25 7.52
C PHE A 26 2.65 9.27 8.02
N HIS A 27 1.52 9.37 7.34
CA HIS A 27 0.38 10.13 7.83
C HIS A 27 -0.56 9.24 8.66
N VAL A 28 -1.01 9.71 9.84
CA VAL A 28 -1.88 8.96 10.77
C VAL A 28 -3.14 8.46 10.09
N PHE A 29 -3.66 9.19 9.10
CA PHE A 29 -4.80 8.75 8.33
C PHE A 29 -4.51 7.48 7.50
N ASN A 30 -3.30 7.36 6.95
CA ASN A 30 -2.86 6.17 6.23
C ASN A 30 -2.70 4.97 7.18
N LEU A 31 -2.23 5.22 8.42
CA LEU A 31 -2.13 4.19 9.45
C LEU A 31 -3.52 3.71 9.90
N LYS A 32 -4.47 4.62 10.12
CA LYS A 32 -5.84 4.26 10.52
C LYS A 32 -6.60 3.47 9.45
N ARG A 33 -6.32 3.69 8.16
CA ARG A 33 -6.92 2.89 7.07
C ARG A 33 -6.37 1.45 7.03
N CYS A 34 -5.21 1.18 7.63
CA CYS A 34 -4.66 -0.17 7.77
C CYS A 34 -5.42 -1.02 8.81
N PHE A 35 -6.12 -0.40 9.77
CA PHE A 35 -6.82 -1.09 10.85
C PHE A 35 -8.30 -1.38 10.58
N VAL A 36 -8.75 -1.32 9.32
CA VAL A 36 -10.17 -1.59 9.00
C VAL A 36 -10.43 -3.07 8.65
N ASN A 37 -9.37 -3.86 8.45
CA ASN A 37 -9.48 -5.32 8.38
C ASN A 37 -8.48 -5.89 9.39
N ASP A 38 -8.92 -6.16 10.61
CA ASP A 38 -8.13 -6.84 11.65
C ASP A 38 -7.61 -8.24 11.20
N ASP A 39 -8.04 -8.72 10.03
CA ASP A 39 -7.60 -9.97 9.38
C ASP A 39 -6.52 -9.80 8.31
N VAL A 40 -6.09 -8.57 7.98
CA VAL A 40 -5.06 -8.34 6.96
C VAL A 40 -3.72 -8.07 7.64
N VAL A 41 -3.24 -9.06 8.39
CA VAL A 41 -1.81 -9.20 8.67
C VAL A 41 -1.21 -9.83 7.42
N ILE A 42 -0.88 -9.00 6.42
CA ILE A 42 -0.06 -9.51 5.31
C ILE A 42 1.31 -9.78 5.91
N LEU A 43 1.66 -11.06 6.03
CA LEU A 43 3.00 -11.44 6.44
C LEU A 43 3.98 -10.83 5.43
N LEU A 44 5.04 -10.19 5.90
CA LEU A 44 6.07 -9.61 5.03
C LEU A 44 6.64 -10.65 4.04
N ASP A 45 6.58 -11.93 4.39
CA ASP A 45 6.98 -13.03 3.52
C ASP A 45 5.98 -13.30 2.36
N GLU A 46 4.72 -12.88 2.49
CA GLU A 46 3.68 -12.98 1.44
C GLU A 46 3.74 -11.80 0.46
N VAL A 47 4.31 -10.66 0.84
CA VAL A 47 4.49 -9.51 -0.05
C VAL A 47 5.78 -9.68 -0.85
N GLN A 48 5.67 -10.24 -2.05
CA GLN A 48 6.79 -10.24 -2.98
C GLN A 48 6.94 -8.85 -3.61
N LEU A 49 8.04 -8.18 -3.26
CA LEU A 49 8.50 -6.95 -3.91
C LEU A 49 9.65 -7.29 -4.85
N ASP A 50 9.67 -6.68 -6.03
CA ASP A 50 10.85 -6.75 -6.91
C ASP A 50 11.99 -5.86 -6.40
N ASP A 51 13.15 -5.90 -7.06
CA ASP A 51 14.33 -5.09 -6.71
C ASP A 51 14.09 -3.57 -6.77
N LYS A 52 12.95 -3.14 -7.34
CA LYS A 52 12.51 -1.75 -7.47
C LYS A 52 11.36 -1.42 -6.52
N LEU A 53 11.01 -2.32 -5.60
CA LEU A 53 9.92 -2.19 -4.62
C LEU A 53 8.52 -2.14 -5.24
N HIS A 54 8.35 -2.70 -6.44
CA HIS A 54 7.03 -2.91 -7.01
C HIS A 54 6.41 -4.19 -6.45
N PHE A 55 5.12 -4.14 -6.13
CA PHE A 55 4.35 -5.33 -5.81
C PHE A 55 4.34 -6.24 -7.03
N VAL A 56 4.81 -7.48 -6.84
CA VAL A 56 4.69 -8.53 -7.85
C VAL A 56 3.29 -9.11 -7.73
N GLU A 57 2.35 -8.59 -8.53
CA GLU A 57 1.02 -9.18 -8.66
C GLU A 57 1.13 -10.47 -9.49
N GLU A 58 0.77 -11.61 -8.90
CA GLU A 58 0.47 -12.81 -9.70
C GLU A 58 -0.85 -12.57 -10.45
N PRO A 59 -0.86 -12.66 -11.79
CA PRO A 59 -2.07 -12.47 -12.56
C PRO A 59 -3.03 -13.63 -12.27
N VAL A 60 -4.10 -13.36 -11.51
CA VAL A 60 -5.22 -14.28 -11.35
C VAL A 60 -6.02 -14.29 -12.64
N GLU A 61 -6.23 -15.48 -13.20
CA GLU A 61 -7.02 -15.64 -14.43
C GLU A 61 -8.45 -15.13 -14.20
N ILE A 62 -8.83 -14.08 -14.94
CA ILE A 62 -10.17 -13.49 -14.85
C ILE A 62 -11.14 -14.43 -15.60
N MET A 63 -11.83 -15.29 -14.86
CA MET A 63 -12.80 -16.23 -15.45
C MET A 63 -14.06 -15.55 -16.00
N ASP A 64 -14.42 -14.36 -15.48
CA ASP A 64 -15.58 -13.61 -15.96
C ASP A 64 -15.35 -12.09 -15.90
N ARG A 65 -15.70 -11.36 -16.97
CA ARG A 65 -15.42 -9.93 -17.15
C ARG A 65 -16.69 -9.19 -17.52
N GLU A 66 -17.33 -8.55 -16.56
CA GLU A 66 -18.48 -7.68 -16.81
C GLU A 66 -18.03 -6.33 -17.39
N VAL A 67 -18.52 -5.97 -18.58
CA VAL A 67 -18.17 -4.70 -19.25
C VAL A 67 -19.09 -3.59 -18.77
N LYS A 68 -18.61 -2.77 -17.83
CA LYS A 68 -19.31 -1.54 -17.43
C LYS A 68 -19.05 -0.42 -18.45
N ARG A 69 -20.12 0.02 -19.14
CA ARG A 69 -20.07 1.20 -20.01
C ARG A 69 -20.17 2.48 -19.18
N LEU A 70 -19.11 3.28 -19.20
CA LEU A 70 -19.13 4.63 -18.62
C LEU A 70 -20.02 5.55 -19.46
N LYS A 71 -20.93 6.29 -18.82
CA LYS A 71 -21.91 7.17 -19.51
C LYS A 71 -21.27 8.40 -20.18
N GLN A 72 -20.00 8.67 -19.92
CA GLN A 72 -19.31 9.85 -20.42
C GLN A 72 -17.83 9.52 -20.62
N SER A 73 -17.45 9.14 -21.84
CA SER A 73 -16.04 9.17 -22.25
C SER A 73 -15.94 10.04 -23.50
N ARG A 74 -15.32 11.21 -23.34
CA ARG A 74 -14.59 11.85 -24.42
C ARG A 74 -13.13 11.60 -24.10
N ILE A 75 -12.49 10.78 -24.91
CA ILE A 75 -11.04 10.56 -24.87
C ILE A 75 -10.49 11.44 -26.01
N PRO A 76 -9.63 12.44 -25.73
CA PRO A 76 -8.84 13.13 -26.75
C PRO A 76 -7.80 12.20 -27.39
#